data_AF-A0A396U2R7-F1
#
_entry.id   AF-A0A396U2R7-F1
#
_cell.length_a   1.000
_cell.length_b   1.000
_cell.length_c   1.000
_cell.angle_alpha   90.00
_cell.angle_beta   90.00
_cell.angle_gamma   90.00
#
_symmetry.space_group_name_H-M   'P 1'
#
loop_
_entity.id
_entity.type
_entity.pdbx_description
1 polymer ?
#
loop_
_entity_poly.entity_id
_entity_poly.type
_entity_poly.pdbx_seq_one_letter_code
_entity_poly.pdbx_strand_id
1 'polypeptide(L)'
;MSRKKKSRKPGSAPTAKPKLSKAELANVEKRVRKKTGKQAGNRQQEAKMDNNGAANQQANKDPRLGSKKPIELGKIAAKAEKAQKPVKAPVPLAAVRPVSVSQEQSAQQALVAIEQDEKLQRILAKQDDDIELNEAEVDYYNDMMERHQALTDELGIEEEEVEQKSHSVDEESLWDKLDGHDFSDFDKE
;
A
#
# COMPACT_ATOMS: atom_id res chain seq x y z
N MET A 1 22.24 -39.26 -88.17
CA MET A 1 23.33 -40.04 -87.52
C MET A 1 23.84 -39.26 -86.32
N SER A 2 23.59 -39.72 -85.09
CA SER A 2 24.20 -39.13 -83.89
C SER A 2 24.02 -40.07 -82.71
N ARG A 3 25.11 -40.67 -82.21
CA ARG A 3 25.18 -41.22 -80.85
C ARG A 3 26.63 -41.52 -80.45
N LYS A 4 27.38 -40.48 -80.07
CA LYS A 4 28.45 -40.62 -79.08
C LYS A 4 27.97 -39.93 -77.81
N LYS A 5 27.73 -40.70 -76.74
CA LYS A 5 27.36 -40.12 -75.44
C LYS A 5 28.63 -39.66 -74.73
N LYS A 6 28.64 -38.40 -74.29
CA LYS A 6 29.70 -37.80 -73.49
C LYS A 6 29.63 -38.39 -72.07
N SER A 7 30.66 -39.12 -71.67
CA SER A 7 30.84 -39.56 -70.27
C SER A 7 31.14 -38.35 -69.40
N ARG A 8 30.46 -38.21 -68.26
CA ARG A 8 30.66 -37.09 -67.32
C ARG A 8 31.59 -37.54 -66.20
N LYS A 9 32.65 -36.77 -65.94
CA LYS A 9 33.51 -36.92 -64.76
C LYS A 9 32.62 -36.81 -63.49
N PRO A 10 32.74 -37.70 -62.49
CA PRO A 10 31.99 -37.52 -61.25
C PRO A 10 32.40 -36.19 -60.62
N GLY A 11 31.42 -35.34 -60.31
CA GLY A 11 31.67 -34.06 -59.66
C GLY A 11 32.24 -34.28 -58.27
N SER A 12 33.36 -33.62 -57.95
CA SER A 12 33.87 -33.61 -56.58
C SER A 12 32.84 -32.92 -55.69
N ALA A 13 32.31 -33.63 -54.70
CA ALA A 13 31.40 -33.05 -53.73
C ALA A 13 32.12 -31.91 -52.98
N PRO A 14 31.46 -30.77 -52.70
CA PRO A 14 32.06 -29.73 -51.89
C PRO A 14 32.28 -30.26 -50.47
N THR A 15 33.54 -30.33 -50.04
CA THR A 15 33.88 -30.63 -48.65
C THR A 15 33.50 -29.42 -47.80
N ALA A 16 32.30 -29.43 -47.25
CA ALA A 16 31.91 -28.45 -46.25
C ALA A 16 32.88 -28.54 -45.07
N LYS A 17 33.34 -27.38 -44.56
CA LYS A 17 34.17 -27.36 -43.35
C LYS A 17 33.41 -28.08 -42.23
N PRO A 18 34.06 -28.95 -41.44
CA PRO A 18 33.40 -29.66 -40.36
C PRO A 18 32.78 -28.65 -39.39
N LYS A 19 31.59 -28.99 -38.87
CA LYS A 19 30.91 -28.14 -37.88
C LYS A 19 31.82 -28.03 -36.64
N LEU A 20 32.06 -26.80 -36.21
CA LEU A 20 32.84 -26.53 -34.99
C LEU A 20 32.20 -27.21 -33.78
N SER A 21 33.05 -27.63 -32.85
CA SER A 21 32.61 -28.25 -31.60
C SER A 21 31.87 -27.24 -30.69
N LYS A 22 31.10 -27.73 -29.72
CA LYS A 22 30.31 -26.88 -28.82
C LYS A 22 31.17 -25.87 -28.04
N ALA A 23 32.38 -26.26 -27.66
CA ALA A 23 33.34 -25.42 -26.96
C ALA A 23 33.88 -24.29 -27.85
N GLU A 24 34.22 -24.59 -29.11
CA GLU A 24 34.69 -23.59 -30.07
C GLU A 24 33.61 -22.59 -30.45
N LEU A 25 32.35 -23.03 -30.55
CA LEU A 25 31.20 -22.15 -30.82
C LEU A 25 30.90 -21.14 -29.71
N ALA A 26 31.32 -21.41 -28.47
CA ALA A 26 31.13 -20.48 -27.36
C ALA A 26 32.04 -19.25 -27.46
N ASN A 27 33.21 -19.41 -28.07
CA ASN A 27 34.21 -18.36 -28.27
C ASN A 27 33.98 -17.55 -29.55
N VAL A 28 33.04 -17.95 -30.41
CA VAL A 28 32.68 -17.18 -31.61
C VAL A 28 31.83 -15.99 -31.21
N GLU A 29 32.30 -14.79 -31.58
CA GLU A 29 31.59 -13.55 -31.33
C GLU A 29 30.17 -13.59 -31.92
N LYS A 30 29.18 -13.42 -31.03
CA LYS A 30 27.77 -13.43 -31.44
C LYS A 30 27.49 -12.13 -32.17
N ARG A 31 26.95 -12.25 -33.39
CA ARG A 31 26.49 -11.09 -34.17
C ARG A 31 25.58 -10.21 -33.31
N VAL A 32 25.94 -8.94 -33.17
CA VAL A 32 25.13 -7.93 -32.47
C VAL A 32 23.80 -7.79 -33.21
N ARG A 33 22.71 -8.20 -32.57
CA ARG A 33 21.36 -8.00 -33.11
C ARG A 33 20.95 -6.55 -32.89
N LYS A 34 20.31 -5.95 -33.90
CA LYS A 34 19.71 -4.61 -33.77
C LYS A 34 18.70 -4.65 -32.62
N LYS A 35 18.76 -3.67 -31.71
CA LYS A 35 17.88 -3.54 -30.53
C LYS A 35 16.45 -3.08 -30.87
N THR A 36 15.98 -3.40 -32.07
CA THR A 36 14.64 -3.03 -32.55
C THR A 36 13.73 -4.23 -32.35
N GLY A 37 12.83 -4.16 -31.37
CA GLY A 37 11.83 -5.18 -31.09
C GLY A 37 11.99 -5.85 -29.71
N LYS A 38 10.94 -6.56 -29.30
CA LYS A 38 10.90 -7.33 -28.04
C LYS A 38 11.86 -8.53 -28.11
N GLN A 39 12.32 -8.99 -26.96
CA GLN A 39 13.21 -10.16 -26.87
C GLN A 39 12.53 -11.42 -27.43
N ALA A 40 13.32 -12.35 -27.97
CA ALA A 40 12.80 -13.63 -28.44
C ALA A 40 12.15 -14.39 -27.26
N GLY A 41 10.92 -14.87 -27.44
CA GLY A 41 10.16 -15.55 -26.38
C GLY A 41 9.35 -14.63 -25.46
N ASN A 42 9.20 -13.34 -25.80
CA ASN A 42 8.46 -12.38 -24.95
C ASN A 42 7.06 -12.85 -24.54
N ARG A 43 6.33 -13.54 -25.43
CA ARG A 43 4.97 -14.07 -25.16
C ARG A 43 4.90 -15.03 -23.97
N GLN A 44 6.01 -15.66 -23.60
CA GLN A 44 6.10 -16.58 -22.47
C GLN A 44 6.59 -15.90 -21.18
N GLN A 45 7.14 -14.69 -21.27
CA GLN A 45 7.70 -13.95 -20.12
C GLN A 45 6.69 -12.99 -19.49
N GLU A 46 5.51 -12.79 -20.11
CA GLU A 46 4.52 -11.79 -19.70
C GLU A 46 3.93 -12.04 -18.29
N ALA A 47 4.04 -13.26 -17.77
CA ALA A 47 3.56 -13.65 -16.44
C ALA A 47 4.60 -13.52 -15.32
N LYS A 48 5.87 -13.20 -15.64
CA LYS A 48 6.89 -12.94 -14.62
C LYS A 48 6.96 -11.45 -14.40
N MET A 49 6.22 -10.97 -13.40
CA MET A 49 6.38 -9.61 -12.92
C MET A 49 7.77 -9.48 -12.30
N ASP A 50 8.71 -8.89 -13.03
CA ASP A 50 9.97 -8.43 -12.46
C ASP A 50 9.64 -7.33 -11.45
N ASN A 51 9.61 -7.69 -10.16
CA ASN A 51 9.45 -6.75 -9.03
C ASN A 51 10.66 -5.81 -8.85
N ASN A 52 11.64 -5.85 -9.76
CA ASN A 52 12.82 -4.98 -9.75
C ASN A 52 12.63 -3.79 -10.69
N GLY A 53 11.91 -2.77 -10.24
CA GLY A 53 11.77 -1.56 -11.05
C GLY A 53 11.02 -0.37 -10.45
N ALA A 54 10.80 -0.32 -9.14
CA ALA A 54 10.09 0.80 -8.52
C ALA A 54 10.95 2.07 -8.29
N ALA A 55 12.17 2.15 -8.82
CA ALA A 55 13.10 3.25 -8.52
C ALA A 55 13.17 4.34 -9.61
N ASN A 56 12.61 4.16 -10.79
CA ASN A 56 12.77 5.16 -11.87
C ASN A 56 11.47 5.47 -12.62
N GLN A 57 10.48 5.90 -11.87
CA GLN A 57 9.18 6.35 -12.35
C GLN A 57 9.16 7.89 -12.47
N GLN A 58 10.13 8.48 -13.16
CA GLN A 58 10.20 9.93 -13.47
C GLN A 58 9.91 10.23 -14.95
N ALA A 59 9.44 9.26 -15.72
CA ALA A 59 8.93 9.52 -17.06
C ALA A 59 7.54 10.18 -16.99
N ASN A 60 7.23 11.05 -17.96
CA ASN A 60 5.93 11.68 -18.19
C ASN A 60 4.78 10.67 -18.04
N LYS A 61 4.10 10.69 -16.91
CA LYS A 61 2.89 9.90 -16.70
C LYS A 61 1.70 10.70 -17.18
N ASP A 62 0.74 10.01 -17.77
CA ASP A 62 -0.55 10.56 -18.13
C ASP A 62 -1.16 11.27 -16.89
N PRO A 63 -1.54 12.56 -16.98
CA PRO A 63 -2.14 13.28 -15.86
C PRO A 63 -3.44 12.64 -15.35
N ARG A 64 -4.11 11.80 -16.16
CA ARG A 64 -5.29 11.03 -15.74
C ARG A 64 -4.95 9.84 -14.84
N LEU A 65 -3.73 9.32 -14.90
CA LEU A 65 -3.26 8.26 -13.99
C LEU A 65 -2.51 8.86 -12.81
N GLY A 66 -3.11 8.78 -11.61
CA GLY A 66 -2.50 9.19 -10.36
C GLY A 66 -1.20 8.44 -10.00
N SER A 67 -0.47 8.96 -9.01
CA SER A 67 0.78 8.37 -8.53
C SER A 67 0.57 7.05 -7.80
N LYS A 68 0.97 5.93 -8.41
CA LYS A 68 0.96 4.59 -7.80
C LYS A 68 2.27 4.23 -7.07
N LYS A 69 2.96 5.20 -6.47
CA LYS A 69 4.17 4.92 -5.69
C LYS A 69 3.74 4.26 -4.37
N PRO A 70 4.25 3.06 -4.01
CA PRO A 70 3.90 2.42 -2.74
C PRO A 70 4.37 3.28 -1.57
N ILE A 71 3.51 3.44 -0.57
CA ILE A 71 3.77 4.17 0.67
C ILE A 71 3.93 3.13 1.79
N GLU A 72 4.95 3.27 2.61
CA GLU A 72 5.20 2.40 3.77
C GLU A 72 4.14 2.69 4.86
N LEU A 73 3.41 1.66 5.33
CA LEU A 73 2.33 1.79 6.33
C LEU A 73 2.84 1.70 7.79
N GLY A 74 4.15 1.76 8.01
CA GLY A 74 4.78 1.62 9.33
C GLY A 74 5.39 2.92 9.85
N LYS A 75 5.88 2.91 11.11
CA LYS A 75 6.59 4.04 11.73
C LYS A 75 7.75 4.46 10.84
N ILE A 76 7.63 5.66 10.26
CA ILE A 76 8.67 6.27 9.43
C ILE A 76 9.82 6.59 10.38
N ALA A 77 10.82 5.70 10.48
CA ALA A 77 12.12 6.11 10.97
C ALA A 77 12.58 7.23 10.04
N ALA A 78 12.69 8.44 10.58
CA ALA A 78 13.00 9.66 9.85
C ALA A 78 14.10 9.40 8.82
N LYS A 79 13.69 9.23 7.54
CA LYS A 79 14.64 9.18 6.42
C LYS A 79 15.20 10.59 6.33
N ALA A 80 16.43 10.73 6.82
CA ALA A 80 17.22 11.95 6.72
C ALA A 80 17.04 12.57 5.34
N GLU A 81 16.43 13.75 5.32
CA GLU A 81 16.24 14.54 4.11
C GLU A 81 17.62 14.84 3.52
N LYS A 82 17.91 14.26 2.36
CA LYS A 82 19.03 14.70 1.55
C LYS A 82 18.70 16.10 1.06
N ALA A 83 19.50 17.07 1.52
CA ALA A 83 19.43 18.48 1.18
C ALA A 83 19.12 18.72 -0.30
N GLN A 84 17.94 19.29 -0.56
CA GLN A 84 17.58 19.82 -1.87
C GLN A 84 17.93 21.31 -1.93
N LYS A 85 18.57 21.70 -3.03
CA LYS A 85 19.04 23.06 -3.34
C LYS A 85 17.87 24.05 -3.37
N PRO A 86 18.09 25.34 -3.04
CA PRO A 86 17.01 26.31 -2.91
C PRO A 86 16.40 26.66 -4.27
N VAL A 87 15.14 26.28 -4.47
CA VAL A 87 14.29 26.81 -5.55
C VAL A 87 13.29 27.77 -4.92
N LYS A 88 13.27 28.97 -5.51
CA LYS A 88 12.45 30.18 -5.31
C LYS A 88 11.20 30.04 -4.42
N ALA A 89 11.06 31.02 -3.53
CA ALA A 89 10.01 31.14 -2.52
C ALA A 89 8.58 31.04 -3.09
N PRO A 90 7.76 30.10 -2.58
CA PRO A 90 6.31 30.15 -2.76
C PRO A 90 5.67 31.12 -1.76
N VAL A 91 4.61 31.77 -2.23
CA VAL A 91 3.66 32.65 -1.52
C VAL A 91 3.22 31.99 -0.19
N PRO A 92 3.05 32.73 0.92
CA PRO A 92 2.67 32.12 2.20
C PRO A 92 1.23 31.57 2.12
N LEU A 93 1.13 30.27 1.87
CA LEU A 93 -0.08 29.49 2.17
C LEU A 93 -0.33 29.62 3.67
N ALA A 94 -1.57 29.93 4.03
CA ALA A 94 -2.00 30.06 5.41
C ALA A 94 -1.49 28.87 6.23
N ALA A 95 -0.80 29.16 7.33
CA ALA A 95 -0.20 28.16 8.20
C ALA A 95 -1.29 27.20 8.69
N VAL A 96 -1.32 25.99 8.12
CA VAL A 96 -2.11 24.88 8.64
C VAL A 96 -1.57 24.63 10.04
N ARG A 97 -2.33 25.07 11.05
CA ARG A 97 -2.03 24.77 12.44
C ARG A 97 -2.15 23.25 12.57
N PRO A 98 -1.08 22.50 12.87
CA PRO A 98 -1.21 21.07 13.12
C PRO A 98 -2.15 20.95 14.32
N VAL A 99 -3.34 20.42 14.07
CA VAL A 99 -4.26 20.02 15.13
C VAL A 99 -3.51 19.00 15.97
N SER A 100 -3.73 19.08 17.28
CA SER A 100 -3.02 18.47 18.38
C SER A 100 -3.14 16.95 18.43
N VAL A 101 -2.75 16.24 17.36
CA VAL A 101 -2.67 14.78 17.31
C VAL A 101 -1.85 14.23 18.48
N SER A 102 -0.81 14.95 18.91
CA SER A 102 -0.02 14.56 20.08
C SER A 102 -0.79 14.61 21.40
N GLN A 103 -1.76 15.52 21.56
CA GLN A 103 -2.55 15.63 22.79
C GLN A 103 -3.63 14.56 22.81
N GLU A 104 -4.33 14.34 21.70
CA GLU A 104 -5.31 13.25 21.55
C GLU A 104 -4.65 11.88 21.74
N GLN A 105 -3.48 11.65 21.12
CA GLN A 105 -2.69 10.43 21.34
C GLN A 105 -2.23 10.28 22.79
N SER A 106 -1.96 11.39 23.48
CA SER A 106 -1.58 11.37 24.89
C SER A 106 -2.77 11.03 25.80
N ALA A 107 -3.96 11.56 25.51
CA ALA A 107 -5.18 11.25 26.26
C ALA A 107 -5.61 9.79 26.05
N GLN A 108 -5.54 9.28 24.81
CA GLN A 108 -5.76 7.87 24.50
C GLN A 108 -4.78 6.96 25.24
N GLN A 109 -3.50 7.31 25.27
CA GLN A 109 -2.50 6.55 26.01
C GLN A 109 -2.74 6.55 27.51
N ALA A 110 -3.26 7.66 28.06
CA ALA A 110 -3.64 7.76 29.45
C ALA A 110 -4.84 6.88 29.79
N LEU A 111 -5.86 6.80 28.92
CA LEU A 111 -6.98 5.84 29.09
C LEU A 111 -6.48 4.40 29.14
N VAL A 112 -5.67 3.99 28.17
CA VAL A 112 -5.09 2.64 28.12
C VAL A 112 -4.27 2.33 29.38
N ALA A 113 -3.59 3.33 29.95
CA ALA A 113 -2.85 3.13 31.20
C ALA A 113 -3.76 2.87 32.40
N ILE A 114 -4.95 3.48 32.45
CA ILE A 114 -5.96 3.23 33.49
C ILE A 114 -6.53 1.81 33.33
N GLU A 115 -6.89 1.41 32.11
CA GLU A 115 -7.41 0.06 31.81
C GLU A 115 -6.40 -1.06 32.17
N GLN A 116 -5.10 -0.77 32.03
CA GLN A 116 -4.01 -1.69 32.32
C GLN A 116 -3.50 -1.62 33.77
N ASP A 117 -4.07 -0.78 34.63
CA ASP A 117 -3.61 -0.66 36.01
C ASP A 117 -3.93 -1.93 36.82
N GLU A 118 -2.87 -2.59 37.31
CA GLU A 118 -2.97 -3.82 38.09
C GLU A 118 -3.77 -3.65 39.38
N LYS A 119 -3.75 -2.46 39.99
CA LYS A 119 -4.49 -2.23 41.24
C LYS A 119 -5.99 -2.19 40.96
N LEU A 120 -6.41 -1.43 39.95
CA LEU A 120 -7.81 -1.37 39.51
C LEU A 120 -8.33 -2.76 39.13
N GLN A 121 -7.55 -3.54 38.38
CA GLN A 121 -7.89 -4.92 38.01
C GLN A 121 -8.07 -5.85 39.22
N ARG A 122 -7.22 -5.72 40.25
CA ARG A 122 -7.37 -6.49 41.50
C ARG A 122 -8.63 -6.11 42.27
N ILE A 123 -8.98 -4.83 42.27
CA ILE A 123 -10.21 -4.33 42.93
C ILE A 123 -11.45 -4.87 42.21
N LEU A 124 -11.46 -4.84 40.88
CA LEU A 124 -12.53 -5.43 40.06
C LEU A 124 -12.68 -6.94 40.30
N ALA A 125 -11.56 -7.68 40.33
CA ALA A 125 -11.61 -9.11 40.63
C ALA A 125 -12.18 -9.42 42.03
N LYS A 126 -11.87 -8.61 43.05
CA LYS A 126 -12.48 -8.75 44.38
C LYS A 126 -13.99 -8.51 44.34
N GLN A 127 -14.44 -7.54 43.53
CA GLN A 127 -15.86 -7.25 43.35
C GLN A 127 -16.58 -8.40 42.64
N ASP A 128 -15.95 -9.04 41.65
CA ASP A 128 -16.47 -10.24 40.99
C ASP A 128 -16.57 -11.45 41.94
N ASP A 129 -15.66 -11.55 42.91
CA ASP A 129 -15.63 -12.59 43.94
C ASP A 129 -16.55 -12.28 45.16
N ASP A 130 -17.34 -11.20 45.12
CA ASP A 130 -18.17 -10.69 46.24
C ASP A 130 -17.38 -10.45 47.54
N ILE A 131 -16.10 -10.11 47.44
CA ILE A 131 -15.23 -9.79 48.58
C ILE A 131 -15.41 -8.31 48.95
N GLU A 132 -15.55 -8.00 50.24
CA GLU A 132 -15.67 -6.61 50.71
C GLU A 132 -14.39 -5.80 50.40
N LEU A 133 -14.57 -4.63 49.78
CA LEU A 133 -13.50 -3.68 49.50
C LEU A 133 -13.20 -2.81 50.73
N ASN A 134 -11.94 -2.42 50.89
CA ASN A 134 -11.56 -1.42 51.88
C ASN A 134 -11.95 0.00 51.42
N GLU A 135 -12.16 0.94 52.35
CA GLU A 135 -12.49 2.35 52.05
C GLU A 135 -11.49 2.97 51.07
N ALA A 136 -10.19 2.75 51.30
CA ALA A 136 -9.13 3.25 50.41
C ALA A 136 -9.17 2.64 48.99
N GLU A 137 -9.67 1.40 48.84
CA GLU A 137 -9.82 0.74 47.54
C GLU A 137 -11.03 1.30 46.79
N VAL A 138 -12.12 1.58 47.51
CA VAL A 138 -13.31 2.24 46.97
C VAL A 138 -12.98 3.66 46.49
N ASP A 139 -12.28 4.45 47.30
CA ASP A 139 -11.86 5.80 46.93
C ASP A 139 -10.97 5.79 45.68
N TYR A 140 -10.03 4.84 45.61
CA TYR A 140 -9.16 4.68 44.46
C TYR A 140 -9.92 4.31 43.18
N TYR A 141 -10.87 3.37 43.29
CA TYR A 141 -11.73 2.99 42.18
C TYR A 141 -12.51 4.20 41.65
N ASN A 142 -13.11 4.98 42.54
CA ASN A 142 -13.88 6.16 42.17
C ASN A 142 -13.02 7.21 41.46
N ASP A 143 -11.83 7.52 41.98
CA ASP A 143 -10.88 8.48 41.36
C ASP A 143 -10.45 8.02 39.95
N MET A 144 -10.16 6.73 39.78
CA MET A 144 -9.77 6.18 38.47
C MET A 144 -10.93 6.19 37.47
N MET A 145 -12.16 5.89 37.91
CA MET A 145 -13.35 5.93 37.07
C MET A 145 -13.74 7.36 36.66
N GLU A 146 -13.68 8.32 37.59
CA GLU A 146 -13.92 9.74 37.30
C GLU A 146 -12.89 10.26 36.28
N ARG A 147 -11.62 9.91 36.46
CA ARG A 147 -10.56 10.25 35.52
C ARG A 147 -10.75 9.59 34.15
N HIS A 148 -11.19 8.34 34.12
CA HIS A 148 -11.50 7.63 32.87
C HIS A 148 -12.62 8.34 32.10
N GLN A 149 -13.69 8.73 32.79
CA GLN A 149 -14.79 9.48 32.18
C GLN A 149 -14.31 10.82 31.61
N ALA A 150 -13.56 11.60 32.38
CA ALA A 150 -13.04 12.88 31.93
C ALA A 150 -12.12 12.76 30.69
N LEU A 151 -11.30 11.71 30.60
CA LEU A 151 -10.46 11.46 29.43
C LEU A 151 -11.27 10.99 28.21
N THR A 152 -12.35 10.25 28.43
CA THR A 152 -13.27 9.80 27.37
C THR A 152 -14.01 11.00 26.79
N ASP A 153 -14.49 11.91 27.66
CA ASP A 153 -15.11 13.17 27.29
C ASP A 153 -14.14 14.10 26.52
N GLU A 154 -12.87 14.22 26.96
CA GLU A 154 -11.84 15.02 26.26
C GLU A 154 -11.60 14.52 24.82
N LEU A 155 -11.64 13.19 24.63
CA LEU A 155 -11.49 12.58 23.31
C LEU A 155 -12.73 12.72 22.44
N GLY A 156 -13.86 13.19 22.99
CA GLY A 156 -15.12 13.26 22.27
C GLY A 156 -15.61 11.89 21.81
N ILE A 157 -15.20 10.83 22.52
CA ILE A 157 -15.89 9.55 22.43
C ILE A 157 -17.18 9.82 23.21
N GLU A 158 -18.20 10.36 22.54
CA GLU A 158 -19.54 10.35 23.13
C GLU A 158 -19.80 8.90 23.52
N GLU A 159 -19.81 8.61 24.82
CA GLU A 159 -20.69 7.57 25.35
C GLU A 159 -22.08 8.05 24.97
N GLU A 160 -22.48 7.74 23.73
CA GLU A 160 -23.87 7.75 23.35
C GLU A 160 -24.49 6.76 24.33
N GLU A 161 -24.99 7.30 25.45
CA GLU A 161 -25.91 6.64 26.34
C GLU A 161 -26.86 5.94 25.37
N VAL A 162 -26.80 4.60 25.34
CA VAL A 162 -27.57 3.81 24.39
C VAL A 162 -29.03 3.85 24.83
N GLU A 163 -29.60 5.05 24.99
CA GLU A 163 -30.94 5.30 24.51
C GLU A 163 -30.94 4.76 23.09
N GLN A 164 -31.60 3.62 22.94
CA GLN A 164 -32.08 3.10 21.68
C GLN A 164 -33.04 4.15 21.08
N LYS A 165 -32.51 5.31 20.67
CA LYS A 165 -33.11 6.08 19.60
C LYS A 165 -32.90 5.20 18.39
N SER A 166 -33.88 4.33 18.16
CA SER A 166 -34.14 3.72 16.88
C SER A 166 -34.16 4.86 15.86
N HIS A 167 -33.01 5.15 15.26
CA HIS A 167 -32.94 5.79 13.98
C HIS A 167 -33.50 4.77 12.99
N SER A 168 -34.83 4.63 12.98
CA SER A 168 -35.59 4.03 11.91
C SER A 168 -35.52 4.98 10.71
N VAL A 169 -34.30 5.17 10.19
CA VAL A 169 -34.17 5.62 8.82
C VAL A 169 -34.50 4.37 8.03
N ASP A 170 -35.76 4.25 7.62
CA ASP A 170 -36.23 3.08 6.89
C ASP A 170 -35.26 2.79 5.75
N GLU A 171 -34.68 1.59 5.74
CA GLU A 171 -33.67 1.20 4.75
C GLU A 171 -34.21 1.42 3.33
N GLU A 172 -35.50 1.19 3.11
CA GLU A 172 -36.22 1.46 1.86
C GLU A 172 -36.15 2.93 1.43
N SER A 173 -36.19 3.88 2.38
CA SER A 173 -36.01 5.31 2.08
C SER A 173 -34.56 5.67 1.72
N LEU A 174 -33.58 4.86 2.15
CA LEU A 174 -32.18 5.01 1.71
C LEU A 174 -31.99 4.46 0.29
N TRP A 175 -32.61 3.32 -0.04
CA TRP A 175 -32.58 2.75 -1.38
C TRP A 175 -33.28 3.63 -2.41
N ASP A 176 -34.44 4.21 -2.08
CA ASP A 176 -35.19 5.10 -2.97
C ASP A 176 -34.41 6.39 -3.29
N LYS A 177 -33.67 6.94 -2.32
CA LYS A 177 -32.77 8.10 -2.55
C LYS A 177 -31.56 7.76 -3.41
N LEU A 178 -31.08 6.52 -3.35
CA LEU A 178 -29.94 6.06 -4.14
C LEU A 178 -30.34 5.85 -5.60
N ASP A 179 -31.48 5.19 -5.84
CA ASP A 179 -31.99 4.89 -7.18
C ASP A 179 -32.71 6.09 -7.84
N GLY A 180 -33.19 7.05 -7.03
CA GLY A 180 -33.84 8.27 -7.51
C GLY A 180 -32.89 9.31 -8.13
N HIS A 181 -31.57 9.13 -7.99
CA HIS A 181 -30.62 10.02 -8.65
C HIS A 181 -30.46 9.62 -10.12
N ASP A 182 -31.15 10.35 -11.00
CA ASP A 182 -30.94 10.22 -12.44
C ASP A 182 -29.56 10.80 -12.81
N PHE A 183 -28.64 9.95 -13.26
CA PHE A 183 -27.31 10.35 -13.73
C PHE A 183 -27.31 10.77 -15.21
N SER A 184 -28.47 10.83 -15.87
CA SER A 184 -28.60 11.18 -17.29
C SER A 184 -28.07 12.58 -17.65
N ASP A 185 -27.91 13.47 -16.68
CA ASP A 185 -27.28 14.78 -16.87
C ASP A 185 -25.77 14.71 -17.11
N PHE A 186 -25.11 13.58 -16.79
CA PHE A 186 -23.67 13.37 -17.04
C PHE A 186 -23.35 12.73 -18.41
N ASP A 187 -24.35 12.27 -19.16
CA ASP A 187 -24.17 11.59 -20.46
C ASP A 187 -24.11 12.56 -21.66
N LYS A 188 -24.07 13.89 -21.43
CA LYS A 188 -24.11 14.93 -22.48
C LYS A 188 -22.78 15.70 -22.71
N GLU A 189 -21.62 15.10 -22.46
CA GLU A 189 -20.31 15.66 -22.88
C GLU A 189 -19.45 14.71 -23.71
#